data_AF-A0A933D252-F1
#
_entry.id   AF-A0A933D252-F1
#
_cell.length_a   1.000
_cell.length_b   1.000
_cell.length_c   1.000
_cell.angle_alpha   90.00
_cell.angle_beta   90.00
_cell.angle_gamma   90.00
#
_symmetry.space_group_name_H-M   'P 1'
#
loop_
_entity.id
_entity.type
_entity.pdbx_description
1 polymer ?
#
loop_
_entity_poly.entity_id
_entity_poly.type
_entity_poly.pdbx_seq_one_letter_code
_entity_poly.pdbx_strand_id
1 'polypeptide(L)'
;MNFTAPYLITDGELSLHLHPDHLADLRASGLTDDTIRAAGVYSLPPRFIEHFFKSAPAEVESALCFPYQDPSFARIKIFPPLGKMKYAQPPGTSARLYMPFPVRPGAVSVCEGEKKTLAASQAGLNAVGIGGIWNWLSKGTAIDDLHRIDCNEREAVIIPDSDVWDRPDLLRAVYALGRELRDRGASVLVAQIPQESGTKVGLDDFLVAGGTVADLETFSLSSRLFRAAAWWHGRWKFKKALEAA
;
A
#
# COMPACT_ATOMS: atom_id res chain seq x y z
N MET A 1 6.07 -14.77 -15.96
CA MET A 1 4.90 -14.06 -16.50
C MET A 1 5.15 -12.57 -16.33
N ASN A 2 4.78 -11.74 -17.31
CA ASN A 2 4.91 -10.28 -17.21
C ASN A 2 3.51 -9.65 -17.04
N PHE A 3 3.33 -8.89 -15.98
CA PHE A 3 2.11 -8.18 -15.61
C PHE A 3 2.18 -6.73 -16.10
N THR A 4 2.15 -6.55 -17.42
CA THR A 4 2.04 -5.23 -18.04
C THR A 4 0.61 -4.98 -18.46
N ALA A 5 0.12 -3.76 -18.22
CA ALA A 5 -1.25 -3.39 -18.57
C ALA A 5 -1.50 -3.57 -20.08
N PRO A 6 -2.55 -4.30 -20.49
CA PRO A 6 -2.82 -4.61 -21.89
C PRO A 6 -3.58 -3.46 -22.55
N TYR A 7 -2.94 -2.29 -22.68
CA TYR A 7 -3.57 -1.14 -23.32
C TYR A 7 -4.03 -1.47 -24.74
N LEU A 8 -5.26 -1.06 -25.04
CA LEU A 8 -5.82 -1.09 -26.39
C LEU A 8 -5.85 0.34 -26.92
N ILE A 9 -5.53 0.53 -28.19
CA ILE A 9 -5.69 1.81 -28.86
C ILE A 9 -7.05 1.78 -29.55
N THR A 10 -7.98 2.61 -29.07
CA THR A 10 -9.32 2.79 -29.66
C THR A 10 -9.47 4.27 -29.99
N ASP A 11 -9.76 4.60 -31.24
CA ASP A 11 -9.90 6.00 -31.73
C ASP A 11 -8.71 6.92 -31.39
N GLY A 12 -7.50 6.35 -31.30
CA GLY A 12 -6.27 7.08 -30.97
C GLY A 12 -6.01 7.27 -29.47
N GLU A 13 -6.90 6.79 -28.61
CA GLU A 13 -6.74 6.83 -27.15
C GLU A 13 -6.35 5.46 -26.57
N LEU A 14 -5.47 5.48 -25.57
CA LEU A 14 -5.13 4.31 -24.78
C LEU A 14 -6.27 3.99 -23.81
N SER A 15 -6.84 2.79 -23.92
CA SER A 15 -7.91 2.30 -23.07
C SER A 15 -7.50 1.01 -22.35
N LEU A 16 -8.01 0.82 -21.13
CA LEU A 16 -7.87 -0.41 -20.38
C LEU A 16 -9.22 -1.10 -20.30
N HIS A 17 -9.23 -2.42 -20.51
CA HIS A 17 -10.43 -3.21 -20.30
C HIS A 17 -10.60 -3.51 -18.80
N LEU A 18 -11.71 -3.02 -18.23
CA LEU A 18 -12.09 -3.26 -16.84
C LEU A 18 -13.44 -3.96 -16.76
N HIS A 19 -13.50 -5.05 -16.00
CA HIS A 19 -14.74 -5.66 -15.57
C HIS A 19 -15.58 -4.61 -14.81
N PRO A 20 -16.92 -4.55 -15.00
CA PRO A 20 -17.77 -3.55 -14.36
C PRO A 20 -17.59 -3.47 -12.84
N ASP A 21 -17.51 -4.61 -12.16
CA ASP A 21 -17.32 -4.65 -10.70
C ASP A 21 -15.95 -4.12 -10.26
N HIS A 22 -14.90 -4.34 -11.07
CA HIS A 22 -13.58 -3.80 -10.77
C HIS A 22 -13.54 -2.28 -10.92
N LEU A 23 -14.19 -1.76 -11.98
CA LEU A 23 -14.30 -0.32 -12.19
C LEU A 23 -15.13 0.34 -11.08
N ALA A 24 -16.24 -0.30 -10.69
CA ALA A 24 -17.06 0.15 -9.57
C ALA A 24 -16.26 0.17 -8.25
N ASP A 25 -15.46 -0.87 -7.96
CA ASP A 25 -14.62 -0.92 -6.76
C ASP A 25 -13.50 0.14 -6.74
N LEU A 26 -12.91 0.45 -7.90
CA LEU A 26 -11.91 1.52 -8.04
C LEU A 26 -12.55 2.91 -7.83
N ARG A 27 -13.70 3.15 -8.46
CA ARG A 27 -14.44 4.42 -8.33
C ARG A 27 -15.05 4.61 -6.95
N ALA A 28 -15.42 3.53 -6.26
CA ALA A 28 -15.83 3.58 -4.86
C ALA A 28 -14.70 4.10 -3.94
N SER A 29 -13.43 3.92 -4.34
CA SER A 29 -12.25 4.53 -3.69
C SER A 29 -11.90 5.91 -4.24
N GLY A 30 -12.77 6.54 -5.04
CA GLY A 30 -12.58 7.88 -5.59
C GLY A 30 -11.53 7.98 -6.68
N LEU A 31 -11.07 6.86 -7.25
CA LEU A 31 -10.05 6.86 -8.31
C LEU A 31 -10.67 7.29 -9.64
N THR A 32 -10.07 8.28 -10.28
CA THR A 32 -10.47 8.71 -11.63
C THR A 32 -9.97 7.73 -12.69
N ASP A 33 -10.67 7.69 -13.83
CA ASP A 33 -10.26 6.88 -14.97
C ASP A 33 -8.85 7.24 -15.45
N ASP A 34 -8.43 8.50 -15.31
CA ASP A 34 -7.06 8.94 -15.63
C ASP A 34 -6.02 8.37 -14.69
N THR A 35 -6.26 8.37 -13.37
CA THR A 35 -5.37 7.75 -12.39
C THR A 35 -5.28 6.23 -12.61
N ILE A 36 -6.43 5.58 -12.85
CA ILE A 36 -6.50 4.14 -13.12
C ILE A 36 -5.69 3.78 -14.36
N ARG A 37 -5.88 4.55 -15.45
CA ARG A 37 -5.14 4.38 -16.70
C ARG A 37 -3.65 4.64 -16.51
N ALA A 38 -3.26 5.75 -15.89
CA ALA A 38 -1.85 6.10 -15.71
C ALA A 38 -1.10 5.08 -14.84
N ALA A 39 -1.77 4.50 -13.83
CA ALA A 39 -1.21 3.44 -12.99
C ALA A 39 -1.20 2.06 -13.66
N GLY A 40 -1.85 1.91 -14.82
CA GLY A 40 -1.96 0.65 -15.53
C GLY A 40 -2.77 -0.40 -14.77
N VAL A 41 -3.75 -0.02 -13.96
CA VAL A 41 -4.60 -0.97 -13.23
C VAL A 41 -5.65 -1.56 -14.17
N TYR A 42 -5.73 -2.90 -14.25
CA TYR A 42 -6.55 -3.58 -15.26
C TYR A 42 -7.19 -4.86 -14.73
N SER A 43 -8.20 -5.38 -15.42
CA SER A 43 -8.78 -6.68 -15.09
C SER A 43 -7.89 -7.80 -15.60
N LEU A 44 -7.40 -8.65 -14.69
CA LEU A 44 -6.56 -9.78 -15.05
C LEU A 44 -7.37 -10.78 -15.88
N PRO A 45 -6.88 -11.22 -17.05
CA PRO A 45 -7.51 -12.31 -17.78
C PRO A 45 -7.67 -13.55 -16.88
N PRO A 46 -8.86 -14.19 -16.80
CA PRO A 46 -9.12 -15.27 -15.83
C PRO A 46 -8.11 -16.41 -15.84
N ARG A 47 -7.60 -16.77 -17.03
CA ARG A 47 -6.54 -17.80 -17.21
C ARG A 47 -5.24 -17.53 -16.45
N PHE A 48 -5.01 -16.30 -15.99
CA PHE A 48 -3.81 -15.92 -15.26
C PHE A 48 -4.02 -15.82 -13.74
N ILE A 49 -5.25 -15.95 -13.25
CA ILE A 49 -5.56 -15.91 -11.81
C ILE A 49 -4.81 -17.02 -11.06
N GLU A 50 -4.67 -18.20 -11.67
CA GLU A 50 -3.95 -19.34 -11.09
C GLU A 50 -2.49 -19.04 -10.72
N HIS A 51 -1.86 -18.05 -11.36
CA HIS A 51 -0.47 -17.67 -11.09
C HIS A 51 -0.29 -17.01 -9.70
N PHE A 52 -1.39 -16.63 -9.04
CA PHE A 52 -1.40 -15.98 -7.73
C PHE A 52 -1.68 -16.94 -6.58
N PHE A 53 -1.82 -18.24 -6.87
CA PHE A 53 -2.13 -19.27 -5.89
C PHE A 53 -1.27 -20.51 -6.10
N LYS A 54 -1.08 -21.30 -5.03
CA LYS A 54 -0.51 -22.65 -5.18
C LYS A 54 -1.50 -23.60 -5.85
N SER A 55 -2.79 -23.37 -5.64
CA SER A 55 -3.92 -24.04 -6.29
C SER A 55 -5.00 -23.01 -6.49
N ALA A 56 -5.50 -22.84 -7.71
CA ALA A 56 -6.51 -21.85 -8.03
C ALA A 56 -7.83 -22.17 -7.29
N PRO A 57 -8.35 -21.26 -6.47
CA PRO A 57 -9.63 -21.42 -5.80
C PRO A 57 -10.77 -21.22 -6.80
N ALA A 58 -11.74 -22.14 -6.79
CA ALA A 58 -12.88 -22.13 -7.72
C ALA A 58 -13.84 -20.96 -7.46
N GLU A 59 -13.80 -20.40 -6.25
CA GLU A 59 -14.66 -19.30 -5.81
C GLU A 59 -14.20 -17.94 -6.35
N VAL A 60 -12.97 -17.81 -6.86
CA VAL A 60 -12.50 -16.54 -7.45
C VAL A 60 -12.93 -16.48 -8.91
N GLU A 61 -13.90 -15.61 -9.18
CA GLU A 61 -14.49 -15.42 -10.51
C GLU A 61 -13.68 -14.44 -11.36
N SER A 62 -13.16 -13.38 -10.74
CA SER A 62 -12.38 -12.35 -11.41
C SER A 62 -11.36 -11.70 -10.48
N ALA A 63 -10.39 -11.00 -11.09
CA ALA A 63 -9.33 -10.34 -10.34
C ALA A 63 -8.91 -9.01 -10.97
N LEU A 64 -8.71 -8.00 -10.14
CA LEU A 64 -8.18 -6.68 -10.51
C LEU A 64 -6.68 -6.66 -10.23
N CYS A 65 -5.87 -6.37 -11.25
CA CYS A 65 -4.42 -6.38 -11.18
C CYS A 65 -3.84 -4.98 -10.94
N PHE A 66 -3.01 -4.86 -9.92
CA PHE A 66 -2.13 -3.73 -9.66
C PHE A 66 -0.70 -4.12 -10.06
N PRO A 67 -0.21 -3.67 -11.23
CA PRO A 67 1.14 -3.98 -11.66
C PRO A 67 2.17 -3.24 -10.81
N TYR A 68 3.30 -3.87 -10.53
CA TYR A 68 4.42 -3.22 -9.86
C TYR A 68 5.51 -2.90 -10.89
N GLN A 69 6.50 -2.11 -10.49
CA GLN A 69 7.57 -1.70 -11.41
C GLN A 69 8.45 -2.85 -11.89
N ASP A 70 8.56 -3.92 -11.09
CA ASP A 70 9.04 -5.20 -11.59
C ASP A 70 7.88 -5.87 -12.34
N PRO A 71 7.96 -6.03 -13.67
CA PRO A 71 6.88 -6.59 -14.45
C PRO A 71 6.61 -8.06 -14.10
N SER A 72 7.53 -8.76 -13.41
CA SER A 72 7.31 -10.14 -12.96
C SER A 72 6.46 -10.23 -11.69
N PHE A 73 6.15 -9.10 -11.04
CA PHE A 73 5.35 -9.04 -9.83
C PHE A 73 4.12 -8.15 -9.99
N ALA A 74 3.02 -8.59 -9.40
CA ALA A 74 1.82 -7.79 -9.23
C ALA A 74 1.11 -8.22 -7.94
N ARG A 75 0.21 -7.37 -7.46
CA ARG A 75 -0.82 -7.82 -6.52
C ARG A 75 -2.17 -7.78 -7.21
N ILE A 76 -3.01 -8.75 -6.90
CA ILE A 76 -4.38 -8.78 -7.40
C ILE A 76 -5.34 -8.59 -6.24
N LYS A 77 -6.41 -7.85 -6.46
CA LYS A 77 -7.62 -7.92 -5.64
C LYS A 77 -8.55 -8.96 -6.26
N ILE A 78 -9.09 -9.87 -5.44
CA ILE A 78 -9.89 -11.00 -5.91
C ILE A 78 -11.38 -10.79 -5.62
N PHE A 79 -12.20 -11.26 -6.55
CA PHE A 79 -13.65 -11.09 -6.56
C PHE A 79 -14.32 -12.44 -6.83
N PRO A 80 -15.21 -12.93 -5.94
CA PRO A 80 -15.38 -12.50 -4.55
C PRO A 80 -14.12 -12.73 -3.68
N PRO A 81 -14.03 -12.10 -2.48
CA PRO A 81 -12.95 -12.36 -1.54
C PRO A 81 -13.00 -13.79 -0.96
N LEU A 82 -11.83 -14.36 -0.67
CA LEU A 82 -11.71 -15.68 -0.05
C LEU A 82 -11.65 -15.53 1.47
N GLY A 83 -12.81 -15.59 2.12
CA GLY A 83 -12.95 -15.31 3.55
C GLY A 83 -12.47 -13.89 3.87
N LYS A 84 -11.39 -13.76 4.65
CA LYS A 84 -10.78 -12.45 4.96
C LYS A 84 -9.75 -11.98 3.93
N MET A 85 -9.33 -12.86 3.01
CA MET A 85 -8.31 -12.53 2.01
C MET A 85 -8.94 -11.78 0.84
N LYS A 86 -8.56 -10.51 0.70
CA LYS A 86 -9.00 -9.64 -0.40
C LYS A 86 -7.96 -9.49 -1.50
N TYR A 87 -6.69 -9.69 -1.17
CA TYR A 87 -5.57 -9.49 -2.08
C TYR A 87 -4.65 -10.71 -2.09
N ALA A 88 -4.11 -11.04 -3.25
CA ALA A 88 -3.13 -12.09 -3.45
C ALA A 88 -1.92 -11.58 -4.23
N GLN A 89 -0.81 -12.30 -4.14
CA GLN A 89 0.43 -12.07 -4.90
C GLN A 89 0.98 -13.44 -5.34
N PRO A 90 1.87 -13.50 -6.35
CA PRO A 90 2.47 -14.76 -6.76
C PRO A 90 3.10 -15.53 -5.59
N PRO A 91 2.89 -16.86 -5.50
CA PRO A 91 3.40 -17.64 -4.37
C PRO A 91 4.93 -17.68 -4.38
N GLY A 92 5.53 -17.65 -3.19
CA GLY A 92 6.98 -17.73 -3.03
C GLY A 92 7.75 -16.43 -3.28
N THR A 93 7.08 -15.34 -3.65
CA THR A 93 7.72 -14.03 -3.82
C THR A 93 7.73 -13.24 -2.50
N SER A 94 8.68 -12.33 -2.38
CA SER A 94 8.71 -11.33 -1.31
C SER A 94 7.65 -10.25 -1.52
N ALA A 95 7.26 -9.55 -0.45
CA ALA A 95 6.51 -8.31 -0.58
C ALA A 95 7.34 -7.27 -1.34
N ARG A 96 6.66 -6.35 -2.03
CA ARG A 96 7.27 -5.31 -2.85
C ARG A 96 6.68 -3.95 -2.49
N LEU A 97 7.43 -2.88 -2.76
CA LEU A 97 6.96 -1.51 -2.60
C LEU A 97 6.17 -1.11 -3.85
N TYR A 98 4.93 -0.70 -3.67
CA TYR A 98 4.08 -0.22 -4.74
C TYR A 98 4.46 1.23 -5.07
N MET A 99 4.92 1.45 -6.30
CA MET A 99 5.38 2.74 -6.79
C MET A 99 4.78 2.95 -8.19
N PRO A 100 3.48 3.29 -8.29
CA PRO A 100 2.80 3.40 -9.58
C PRO A 100 3.34 4.55 -10.44
N PHE A 101 3.94 5.56 -9.79
CA PHE A 101 4.50 6.73 -10.43
C PHE A 101 5.95 6.98 -9.96
N PRO A 102 6.76 7.73 -10.72
CA PRO A 102 8.08 8.15 -10.26
C PRO A 102 8.00 8.95 -8.96
N VAL A 103 8.86 8.61 -8.00
CA VAL A 103 8.98 9.37 -6.75
C VAL A 103 9.65 10.71 -7.05
N ARG A 104 8.92 11.79 -6.79
CA ARG A 104 9.37 13.17 -7.01
C ARG A 104 10.32 13.63 -5.89
N PRO A 105 11.07 14.73 -6.04
CA PRO A 105 11.74 15.39 -4.92
C PRO A 105 10.76 15.85 -3.83
N GLY A 106 11.26 16.06 -2.60
CA GLY A 106 10.45 16.50 -1.46
C GLY A 106 9.87 15.34 -0.63
N ALA A 107 8.93 15.66 0.27
CA ALA A 107 8.33 14.67 1.19
C ALA A 107 7.73 13.47 0.42
N VAL A 108 7.80 12.29 1.02
CA VAL A 108 7.20 11.05 0.48
C VAL A 108 6.14 10.52 1.43
N SER A 109 5.00 10.11 0.90
CA SER A 109 3.91 9.51 1.67
C SER A 109 3.95 7.98 1.50
N VAL A 110 3.89 7.23 2.60
CA VAL A 110 3.84 5.76 2.58
C VAL A 110 2.45 5.32 3.03
N CYS A 111 1.64 4.83 2.10
CA CYS A 111 0.24 4.44 2.35
C CYS A 111 0.08 2.91 2.51
N GLU A 112 -0.94 2.48 3.26
CA GLU A 112 -1.34 1.08 3.34
C GLU A 112 -2.34 0.70 2.23
N GLY A 113 -1.84 -0.01 1.22
CA GLY A 113 -2.62 -0.58 0.12
C GLY A 113 -2.61 0.26 -1.16
N GLU A 114 -2.78 -0.42 -2.29
CA GLU A 114 -2.59 0.14 -3.62
C GLU A 114 -3.61 1.24 -3.96
N LYS A 115 -4.90 1.02 -3.65
CA LYS A 115 -5.95 2.03 -3.90
C LYS A 115 -5.69 3.31 -3.11
N LYS A 116 -5.20 3.21 -1.87
CA LYS A 116 -4.87 4.36 -1.02
C LYS A 116 -3.67 5.12 -1.56
N THR A 117 -2.64 4.41 -2.02
CA THR A 117 -1.49 5.02 -2.69
C THR A 117 -1.89 5.77 -3.97
N LEU A 118 -2.81 5.21 -4.76
CA LEU A 118 -3.34 5.88 -5.94
C LEU A 118 -4.17 7.11 -5.56
N ALA A 119 -5.05 7.01 -4.55
CA ALA A 119 -5.85 8.13 -4.08
C ALA A 119 -4.97 9.27 -3.51
N ALA A 120 -3.93 8.93 -2.75
CA ALA A 120 -2.93 9.88 -2.27
C ALA A 120 -2.21 10.58 -3.43
N SER A 121 -1.79 9.82 -4.44
CA SER A 121 -1.11 10.38 -5.63
C SER A 121 -2.02 11.32 -6.41
N GLN A 122 -3.29 10.94 -6.59
CA GLN A 122 -4.33 11.76 -7.23
C GLN A 122 -4.58 13.05 -6.44
N ALA A 123 -4.51 13.00 -5.11
CA ALA A 123 -4.59 14.18 -4.24
C ALA A 123 -3.29 15.02 -4.21
N GLY A 124 -2.32 14.72 -5.07
CA GLY A 124 -1.08 15.49 -5.23
C GLY A 124 0.07 15.06 -4.33
N LEU A 125 -0.09 14.04 -3.48
CA LEU A 125 0.99 13.52 -2.65
C LEU A 125 2.01 12.74 -3.49
N ASN A 126 3.23 12.67 -2.99
CA ASN A 126 4.29 11.85 -3.57
C ASN A 126 4.23 10.47 -2.91
N ALA A 127 3.29 9.65 -3.37
CA ALA A 127 2.89 8.46 -2.63
C ALA A 127 3.52 7.16 -3.14
N VAL A 128 3.96 6.34 -2.20
CA VAL A 128 4.32 4.93 -2.38
C VAL A 128 3.45 4.08 -1.46
N GLY A 129 3.38 2.78 -1.71
CA GLY A 129 2.47 1.88 -1.03
C GLY A 129 3.15 0.62 -0.51
N ILE A 130 2.68 0.14 0.64
CA ILE A 130 2.94 -1.22 1.10
C ILE A 130 1.62 -1.99 1.10
N GLY A 131 1.67 -3.27 0.76
CA GLY A 131 0.45 -4.05 0.56
C GLY A 131 -0.39 -4.36 1.82
N GLY A 132 0.13 -3.97 2.97
CA GLY A 132 -0.39 -4.15 4.32
C GLY A 132 0.66 -3.63 5.30
N ILE A 133 0.29 -3.29 6.54
CA ILE A 133 1.21 -2.55 7.43
C ILE A 133 2.52 -3.28 7.81
N TRP A 134 2.58 -4.60 7.63
CA TRP A 134 3.81 -5.41 7.80
C TRP A 134 4.50 -5.78 6.47
N ASN A 135 3.89 -5.48 5.32
CA ASN A 135 4.41 -5.86 3.98
C ASN A 135 5.59 -4.98 3.51
N TRP A 136 6.28 -4.34 4.44
CA TRP A 136 7.63 -3.80 4.24
C TRP A 136 8.72 -4.79 4.72
N LEU A 137 8.31 -5.91 5.32
CA LEU A 137 9.17 -7.03 5.68
C LEU A 137 8.92 -8.25 4.77
N SER A 138 9.98 -9.01 4.48
CA SER A 138 9.92 -10.35 3.93
C SER A 138 10.78 -11.29 4.77
N LYS A 139 10.18 -12.37 5.28
CA LYS A 139 10.85 -13.33 6.18
C LYS A 139 11.60 -12.67 7.36
N GLY A 140 11.08 -11.56 7.86
CA GLY A 140 11.68 -10.82 8.97
C GLY A 140 12.72 -9.75 8.57
N THR A 141 13.09 -9.64 7.30
CA THR A 141 14.03 -8.61 6.80
C THR A 141 13.27 -7.52 6.05
N ALA A 142 13.72 -6.27 6.12
CA ALA A 142 13.17 -5.19 5.32
C ALA A 142 13.28 -5.51 3.82
N ILE A 143 12.26 -5.16 3.02
CA ILE A 143 12.28 -5.38 1.58
C ILE A 143 13.32 -4.47 0.92
N ASP A 144 14.05 -5.00 -0.07
CA ASP A 144 15.08 -4.24 -0.79
C ASP A 144 14.51 -3.01 -1.51
N ASP A 145 13.24 -3.07 -1.91
CA ASP A 145 12.57 -1.95 -2.58
C ASP A 145 12.53 -0.67 -1.72
N LEU A 146 12.71 -0.74 -0.39
CA LEU A 146 12.80 0.46 0.44
C LEU A 146 14.03 1.32 0.10
N HIS A 147 15.08 0.77 -0.52
CA HIS A 147 16.22 1.54 -1.02
C HIS A 147 15.87 2.46 -2.19
N ARG A 148 14.69 2.28 -2.78
CA ARG A 148 14.18 3.10 -3.89
C ARG A 148 13.56 4.41 -3.40
N ILE A 149 13.30 4.50 -2.10
CA ILE A 149 13.04 5.75 -1.43
C ILE A 149 14.41 6.31 -1.02
N ASP A 150 14.86 7.36 -1.70
CA ASP A 150 16.00 8.13 -1.19
C ASP A 150 15.55 8.82 0.11
N CYS A 151 15.94 8.26 1.25
CA CYS A 151 15.52 8.70 2.57
C CYS A 151 16.43 9.81 3.12
N ASN A 152 17.58 10.09 2.52
CA ASN A 152 18.56 10.98 3.11
C ASN A 152 18.01 12.40 3.24
N GLU A 153 17.97 12.93 4.47
CA GLU A 153 17.44 14.26 4.81
C GLU A 153 16.02 14.52 4.28
N ARG A 154 15.24 13.45 4.09
CA ARG A 154 13.91 13.49 3.49
C ARG A 154 12.82 13.26 4.52
N GLU A 155 11.74 14.03 4.43
CA GLU A 155 10.53 13.74 5.19
C GLU A 155 9.77 12.54 4.60
N ALA A 156 9.45 11.56 5.44
CA ALA A 156 8.58 10.44 5.12
C ALA A 156 7.35 10.47 6.04
N VAL A 157 6.16 10.54 5.46
CA VAL A 157 4.88 10.55 6.17
C VAL A 157 4.20 9.20 5.98
N ILE A 158 4.10 8.41 7.05
CA ILE A 158 3.34 7.15 7.01
C ILE A 158 1.87 7.49 7.20
N ILE A 159 1.02 7.03 6.29
CA ILE A 159 -0.44 7.22 6.34
C ILE A 159 -1.10 5.84 6.52
N PRO A 160 -1.24 5.36 7.76
CA PRO A 160 -1.95 4.12 8.06
C PRO A 160 -3.46 4.31 8.00
N ASP A 161 -4.20 3.20 7.98
CA ASP A 161 -5.65 3.25 8.24
C ASP A 161 -5.92 3.77 9.67
N SER A 162 -7.10 4.38 9.85
CA SER A 162 -7.44 5.09 11.08
C SER A 162 -7.51 4.21 12.33
N ASP A 163 -7.71 2.90 12.18
CA ASP A 163 -7.77 1.93 13.29
C ASP A 163 -6.42 1.70 13.98
N VAL A 164 -5.32 2.24 13.44
CA VAL A 164 -3.99 2.15 14.08
C VAL A 164 -3.99 2.71 15.50
N TRP A 165 -4.77 3.76 15.76
CA TRP A 165 -4.75 4.50 17.04
C TRP A 165 -5.45 3.74 18.16
N ASP A 166 -6.37 2.84 17.80
CA ASP A 166 -7.11 1.98 18.73
C ASP A 166 -6.51 0.58 18.85
N ARG A 167 -5.52 0.25 18.00
CA ARG A 167 -4.95 -1.09 17.86
C ARG A 167 -3.45 -1.09 18.16
N PRO A 168 -3.05 -1.47 19.39
CA PRO A 168 -1.63 -1.50 19.78
C PRO A 168 -0.75 -2.35 18.86
N ASP A 169 -1.28 -3.41 18.25
CA ASP A 169 -0.58 -4.26 17.29
C ASP A 169 -0.28 -3.54 15.97
N LEU A 170 -1.21 -2.73 15.46
CA LEU A 170 -1.01 -1.91 14.26
C LEU A 170 -0.09 -0.73 14.56
N LEU A 171 -0.24 -0.08 15.72
CA LEU A 171 0.64 1.02 16.12
C LEU A 171 2.11 0.58 16.26
N ARG A 172 2.34 -0.66 16.73
CA ARG A 172 3.66 -1.28 16.76
C ARG A 172 4.23 -1.48 15.35
N ALA A 173 3.40 -1.86 14.38
CA ALA A 173 3.79 -2.04 12.99
C ALA A 173 4.21 -0.72 12.34
N VAL A 174 3.38 0.32 12.50
CA VAL A 174 3.68 1.68 12.03
C VAL A 174 4.96 2.20 12.66
N TYR A 175 5.13 2.03 13.98
CA TYR A 175 6.34 2.48 14.66
C TYR A 175 7.58 1.76 14.13
N ALA A 176 7.51 0.44 13.92
CA ALA A 176 8.62 -0.34 13.39
C ALA A 176 9.00 0.10 11.96
N LEU A 177 8.02 0.33 11.08
CA LEU A 177 8.26 0.89 9.74
C LEU A 177 8.90 2.27 9.84
N GLY A 178 8.38 3.14 10.70
CA GLY A 178 8.94 4.47 10.89
C GLY A 178 10.37 4.43 11.42
N ARG A 179 10.70 3.44 12.27
CA ARG A 179 12.08 3.22 12.71
C ARG A 179 12.99 2.75 11.59
N GLU A 180 12.53 1.86 10.73
CA GLU A 180 13.27 1.41 9.55
C GLU A 180 13.57 2.58 8.61
N LEU A 181 12.58 3.41 8.26
CA LEU A 181 12.76 4.58 7.40
C LEU A 181 13.70 5.62 8.03
N ARG A 182 13.61 5.81 9.35
CA ARG A 182 14.50 6.72 10.07
C ARG A 182 15.94 6.22 10.16
N ASP A 183 16.12 4.92 10.37
CA ASP A 183 17.44 4.29 10.37
C ASP A 183 18.08 4.36 8.95
N ARG A 184 17.27 4.59 7.89
CA ARG A 184 17.70 4.91 6.52
C ARG A 184 17.92 6.41 6.25
N GLY A 185 17.73 7.29 7.24
CA GLY A 185 18.02 8.73 7.15
C GLY A 185 16.80 9.65 7.03
N ALA A 186 15.58 9.11 6.99
CA ALA A 186 14.39 9.95 6.87
C ALA A 186 14.00 10.64 8.19
N SER A 187 13.44 11.84 8.10
CA SER A 187 12.61 12.41 9.16
C SER A 187 11.20 11.82 9.04
N VAL A 188 10.72 11.12 10.06
CA VAL A 188 9.47 10.35 9.95
C VAL A 188 8.35 10.96 10.78
N LEU A 189 7.23 11.17 10.09
CA LEU A 189 5.93 11.52 10.66
C LEU A 189 4.92 10.41 10.41
N VAL A 190 3.91 10.33 11.27
CA VAL A 190 2.76 9.42 11.11
C VAL A 190 1.51 10.28 11.07
N ALA A 191 0.76 10.18 9.98
CA ALA A 191 -0.49 10.88 9.79
C ALA A 191 -1.64 10.20 10.56
N GLN A 192 -2.56 10.99 11.07
CA GLN A 192 -3.84 10.56 11.61
C GLN A 192 -4.95 11.02 10.67
N ILE A 193 -5.73 10.06 10.18
CA ILE A 193 -6.93 10.34 9.41
C ILE A 193 -8.04 10.74 10.40
N PRO A 194 -8.68 11.91 10.22
CA PRO A 194 -9.86 12.29 11.01
C PRO A 194 -10.96 11.25 10.86
N GLN A 195 -11.50 10.77 11.98
CA GLN A 195 -12.58 9.78 11.99
C GLN A 195 -13.51 9.99 13.18
N GLU A 196 -14.75 9.53 13.04
CA GLU A 196 -15.62 9.25 14.17
C GLU A 196 -15.17 7.95 14.85
N SER A 197 -15.26 7.91 16.19
CA SER A 197 -14.80 6.76 16.98
C SER A 197 -15.46 5.45 16.54
N GLY A 198 -14.65 4.40 16.34
CA GLY A 198 -15.12 3.03 16.09
C GLY A 198 -15.31 2.63 14.62
N THR A 199 -15.19 3.56 13.67
CA THR A 199 -15.28 3.24 12.23
C THR A 199 -13.91 3.31 11.59
N LYS A 200 -13.37 2.16 11.14
CA LYS A 200 -12.13 2.14 10.35
C LYS A 200 -12.34 2.87 9.03
N VAL A 201 -11.49 3.85 8.75
CA VAL A 201 -11.49 4.70 7.56
C VAL A 201 -10.12 4.61 6.89
N GLY A 202 -10.10 4.27 5.61
CA GLY A 202 -8.93 4.40 4.75
C GLY A 202 -8.74 5.83 4.25
N LEU A 203 -7.53 6.18 3.83
CA LEU A 203 -7.27 7.47 3.17
C LEU A 203 -8.17 7.68 1.94
N ASP A 204 -8.40 6.64 1.14
CA ASP A 204 -9.30 6.70 -0.01
C ASP A 204 -10.74 7.00 0.41
N ASP A 205 -11.26 6.30 1.43
CA ASP A 205 -12.60 6.54 1.97
C ASP A 205 -12.74 7.98 2.50
N PHE A 206 -11.72 8.48 3.21
CA PHE A 206 -11.70 9.84 3.75
C PHE A 206 -11.73 10.92 2.65
N LEU A 207 -10.94 10.73 1.58
CA LEU A 207 -10.93 11.65 0.44
C LEU A 207 -12.27 11.61 -0.32
N VAL A 208 -12.89 10.43 -0.46
CA VAL A 208 -14.24 10.28 -1.05
C VAL A 208 -15.30 11.02 -0.22
N ALA A 209 -15.18 11.02 1.11
CA ALA A 209 -16.08 11.73 2.00
C ALA A 209 -15.90 13.26 2.00
N GLY A 210 -14.97 13.79 1.17
CA GLY A 210 -14.71 15.23 1.04
C GLY A 210 -13.59 15.75 1.94
N GLY A 211 -12.92 14.87 2.68
CA GLY A 211 -11.70 15.21 3.40
C GLY A 211 -10.54 15.51 2.44
N THR A 212 -9.54 16.23 2.92
CA THR A 212 -8.36 16.60 2.14
C THR A 212 -7.08 16.19 2.85
N VAL A 213 -5.99 16.02 2.10
CA VAL A 213 -4.68 15.68 2.69
C VAL A 213 -4.15 16.75 3.65
N ALA A 214 -4.67 17.99 3.58
CA ALA A 214 -4.33 19.07 4.50
C ALA A 214 -4.99 18.91 5.88
N ASP A 215 -6.06 18.11 5.98
CA ASP A 215 -6.76 17.83 7.23
C ASP A 215 -6.07 16.74 8.06
N LEU A 216 -5.01 16.13 7.53
CA LEU A 216 -4.26 15.08 8.22
C LEU A 216 -3.34 15.69 9.29
N GLU A 217 -3.65 15.44 10.55
CA GLU A 217 -2.71 15.73 11.63
C GLU A 217 -1.52 14.78 11.57
N THR A 218 -0.33 15.25 11.96
CA THR A 218 0.88 14.43 11.91
C THR A 218 1.62 14.42 13.25
N PHE A 219 2.18 13.25 13.58
CA PHE A 219 2.89 13.03 14.82
C PHE A 219 4.28 12.46 14.55
N SER A 220 5.31 13.02 15.20
CA SER A 220 6.65 12.44 15.17
C SER A 220 6.72 11.15 15.99
N LEU A 221 7.66 10.26 15.65
CA LEU A 221 7.88 9.02 16.39
C LEU A 221 8.30 9.22 17.86
N SER A 222 8.71 10.44 18.24
CA SER A 222 8.99 10.81 19.64
C SER A 222 7.75 11.19 20.45
N SER A 223 6.58 11.31 19.81
CA SER A 223 5.32 11.61 20.49
C SER A 223 5.02 10.58 21.58
N ARG A 224 4.37 11.05 22.67
CA ARG A 224 3.93 10.17 23.77
C ARG A 224 2.98 9.07 23.31
N LEU A 225 2.26 9.31 22.20
CA LEU A 225 1.40 8.32 21.55
C LEU A 225 2.15 7.02 21.22
N PHE A 226 3.44 7.12 20.87
CA PHE A 226 4.26 5.97 20.49
C PHE A 226 5.05 5.33 21.64
N ARG A 227 4.89 5.78 22.90
CA ARG A 227 5.73 5.30 24.02
C ARG A 227 5.65 3.78 24.21
N ALA A 228 4.44 3.21 24.15
CA ALA A 228 4.25 1.77 24.28
C ALA A 228 4.84 0.99 23.09
N ALA A 229 4.67 1.52 21.87
CA ALA A 229 5.24 0.95 20.66
C ALA A 229 6.78 1.00 20.66
N ALA A 230 7.36 2.10 21.15
CA ALA A 230 8.81 2.27 21.28
C ALA A 230 9.43 1.26 22.26
N TRP A 231 8.81 1.06 23.42
CA TRP A 231 9.25 0.06 24.38
C TRP A 231 9.16 -1.36 23.80
N TRP A 232 8.07 -1.67 23.11
CA TRP A 232 7.90 -2.96 22.42
C TRP A 232 8.97 -3.17 21.34
N HIS A 233 9.26 -2.13 20.54
CA HIS A 233 10.22 -2.19 19.45
C HIS A 233 11.62 -2.55 19.93
N GLY A 234 12.05 -2.04 21.09
CA GLY A 234 13.34 -2.42 21.69
C GLY A 234 13.47 -3.93 21.92
N ARG A 235 12.42 -4.57 22.46
CA ARG A 235 12.37 -6.03 22.66
C ARG A 235 12.31 -6.79 21.34
N TRP A 236 11.52 -6.29 20.39
CA TRP A 236 11.39 -6.90 19.07
C TRP A 236 12.71 -6.90 18.30
N LYS A 237 13.47 -5.79 18.33
CA LYS A 237 14.80 -5.69 17.70
C LYS A 237 15.82 -6.63 18.37
N PHE A 238 15.81 -6.71 19.70
CA PHE A 238 16.68 -7.63 20.45
C PHE A 238 16.40 -9.09 20.09
N LYS A 239 15.12 -9.49 20.04
CA LYS A 239 14.73 -10.85 19.66
C LYS A 239 15.19 -11.20 18.25
N LYS A 240 14.99 -10.30 17.28
CA LYS A 240 15.46 -10.49 15.91
C LYS A 240 16.98 -10.64 15.82
N ALA A 241 17.73 -9.85 16.59
CA ALA A 241 19.19 -9.96 16.62
C ALA A 241 19.66 -11.33 17.15
N LEU A 242 18.97 -11.89 18.15
CA LEU A 242 19.25 -13.23 18.66
C LEU A 242 18.89 -14.34 17.65
N GLU A 243 17.79 -14.18 16.90
CA GLU A 243 17.37 -15.15 15.87
C GLU A 243 18.29 -15.13 14.63
N ALA A 244 19.10 -14.08 14.46
CA ALA A 244 20.03 -13.92 13.34
C ALA A 244 21.49 -14.31 13.67
N ALA A 245 21.79 -14.60 14.94
CA ALA A 245 23.11 -15.02 15.44
C ALA A 245 23.19 -16.55 15.53
#